data_AF-C5KM83-F1
#
_entry.id   AF-C5KM83-F1
#
_cell.length_a   1.000
_cell.length_b   1.000
_cell.length_c   1.000
_cell.angle_alpha   90.00
_cell.angle_beta   90.00
_cell.angle_gamma   90.00
#
_symmetry.space_group_name_H-M   'P 1'
#
loop_
_entity.id
_entity.type
_entity.pdbx_description
1 polymer ?
#
loop_
_entity_poly.entity_id
_entity_poly.type
_entity_poly.pdbx_seq_one_letter_code
_entity_poly.pdbx_strand_id
1 'polypeptide(L)'
;MRVLSDFSLDDLFDFDDDDEWKVKWKFKAKREASFKNAQGEEFAHLKVKVKGKAKVEVEIDEDHEGNKTERWSAKSAVKKVYYTLTINGVEVPVEVDNHKWQNWDREWDIPGMFKATYDAKFGTDEVFVDTKCLEAPPADLLMIGFAMAYFMHPSSYLSRAENAAKSHARNVLRRHS
;
A
#
# COMPACT_ATOMS: atom_id res chain seq x y z
N MET A 1 -4.94 4.20 -18.40
CA MET A 1 -4.06 3.93 -17.25
C MET A 1 -3.77 2.43 -17.19
N ARG A 2 -2.51 2.00 -17.25
CA ARG A 2 -2.13 0.58 -17.07
C ARG A 2 -1.42 0.45 -15.72
N VAL A 3 -1.88 -0.47 -14.88
CA VAL A 3 -1.40 -0.66 -13.51
C VAL A 3 -0.73 -2.03 -13.40
N LEU A 4 0.56 -2.07 -13.06
CA LEU A 4 1.31 -3.30 -12.79
C LEU A 4 1.69 -3.32 -11.31
N SER A 5 1.53 -4.47 -10.63
CA SER A 5 1.93 -4.64 -9.24
C SER A 5 2.76 -5.90 -9.01
N ASP A 6 4.00 -5.72 -8.56
CA ASP A 6 4.89 -6.81 -8.14
C ASP A 6 5.01 -6.82 -6.61
N PHE A 7 4.79 -7.98 -6.01
CA PHE A 7 5.00 -8.28 -4.58
C PHE A 7 6.23 -9.18 -4.45
N SER A 8 7.22 -8.79 -3.63
CA SER A 8 8.34 -9.68 -3.26
C SER A 8 8.33 -9.98 -1.76
N LEU A 9 8.65 -11.23 -1.40
CA LEU A 9 8.51 -11.82 -0.07
C LEU A 9 9.90 -12.27 0.44
N ASP A 10 10.24 -11.94 1.69
CA ASP A 10 11.44 -12.44 2.40
C ASP A 10 11.01 -12.98 3.78
N ASP A 11 11.34 -14.25 4.06
CA ASP A 11 10.89 -15.04 5.20
C ASP A 11 11.82 -14.95 6.42
N LEU A 12 11.24 -14.86 7.63
CA LEU A 12 11.91 -15.12 8.91
C LEU A 12 10.93 -15.89 9.81
N PHE A 13 11.22 -17.17 10.05
CA PHE A 13 10.41 -18.07 10.88
C PHE A 13 11.03 -18.16 12.28
N ASP A 14 10.22 -17.93 13.32
CA ASP A 14 10.55 -18.22 14.71
C ASP A 14 9.53 -19.25 15.21
N PHE A 15 10.03 -20.37 15.73
CA PHE A 15 9.24 -21.40 16.40
C PHE A 15 9.56 -21.26 17.89
N ASP A 16 8.70 -20.56 18.64
CA ASP A 16 8.75 -20.62 20.09
C ASP A 16 7.83 -21.77 20.54
N ASP A 17 8.28 -22.55 21.52
CA ASP A 17 7.53 -23.65 22.13
C ASP A 17 6.26 -23.14 22.85
N ASP A 18 5.21 -23.97 22.79
CA ASP A 18 3.88 -23.91 23.43
C ASP A 18 2.81 -22.97 22.78
N ASP A 19 1.93 -23.60 22.01
CA ASP A 19 0.57 -23.23 21.58
C ASP A 19 0.33 -21.93 20.75
N GLU A 20 1.34 -21.08 20.54
CA GLU A 20 1.18 -19.84 19.77
C GLU A 20 2.22 -19.70 18.63
N TRP A 21 1.76 -19.75 17.38
CA TRP A 21 2.61 -19.66 16.19
C TRP A 21 2.67 -18.24 15.64
N LYS A 22 3.86 -17.65 15.56
CA LYS A 22 4.06 -16.26 15.11
C LYS A 22 4.91 -16.19 13.83
N VAL A 23 4.31 -15.73 12.74
CA VAL A 23 5.00 -15.54 11.46
C VAL A 23 5.12 -14.06 11.14
N LYS A 24 6.36 -13.55 10.98
CA LYS A 24 6.65 -12.14 10.65
C LYS A 24 7.20 -12.01 9.25
N TRP A 25 6.53 -11.20 8.44
CA TRP A 25 6.74 -11.10 7.00
C TRP A 25 7.09 -9.68 6.60
N LYS A 26 8.08 -9.51 5.72
CA LYS A 26 8.38 -8.23 5.08
C LYS A 26 7.80 -8.23 3.68
N PHE A 27 7.12 -7.15 3.31
CA PHE A 27 6.58 -6.99 1.96
C PHE A 27 7.15 -5.75 1.28
N LYS A 28 7.30 -5.86 -0.04
CA LYS A 28 7.58 -4.76 -0.94
C LYS A 28 6.57 -4.80 -2.06
N ALA A 29 5.81 -3.73 -2.22
CA ALA A 29 4.88 -3.51 -3.31
C ALA A 29 5.35 -2.35 -4.18
N LYS A 30 5.16 -2.47 -5.48
CA LYS A 30 5.45 -1.42 -6.45
C LYS A 30 4.21 -1.22 -7.32
N ARG A 31 3.85 0.03 -7.60
CA ARG A 31 2.79 0.38 -8.56
C ARG A 31 3.26 1.56 -9.39
N GLU A 32 2.94 1.54 -10.68
CA GLU A 32 3.27 2.58 -11.65
C GLU A 32 2.03 2.96 -12.45
N ALA A 33 1.93 4.23 -12.85
CA ALA A 33 0.93 4.74 -13.77
C ALA A 33 1.56 5.77 -14.71
N SER A 34 1.34 5.57 -16.00
CA SER A 34 1.67 6.54 -17.05
C SER A 34 0.41 7.32 -17.44
N PHE A 35 0.55 8.63 -17.57
CA PHE A 35 -0.48 9.56 -18.03
C PHE A 35 -0.15 10.03 -19.44
N LYS A 36 -1.14 9.96 -20.32
CA LYS A 36 -0.97 10.25 -21.74
C LYS A 36 -1.89 11.38 -22.16
N ASN A 37 -1.40 12.26 -23.04
CA ASN A 37 -2.20 13.30 -23.67
C ASN A 37 -3.16 12.69 -24.71
N ALA A 38 -3.98 13.53 -25.34
CA ALA A 38 -4.92 13.10 -26.38
C ALA A 38 -4.23 12.46 -27.60
N GLN A 39 -2.96 12.80 -27.83
CA GLN A 39 -2.11 12.28 -28.91
C GLN A 39 -1.45 10.94 -28.54
N GLY A 40 -1.59 10.48 -27.29
CA GLY A 40 -1.04 9.21 -26.81
C GLY A 40 0.39 9.28 -26.28
N GLU A 41 0.97 10.47 -26.21
CA GLU A 41 2.31 10.74 -25.69
C GLU A 41 2.26 10.83 -24.16
N GLU A 42 3.26 10.25 -23.50
CA GLU A 42 3.35 10.26 -22.04
C GLU A 42 3.85 11.62 -21.55
N PHE A 43 3.00 12.33 -20.80
CA PHE A 43 3.37 13.62 -20.20
C PHE A 43 3.72 13.49 -18.72
N ALA A 44 3.25 12.42 -18.04
CA ALA A 44 3.62 12.18 -16.65
C ALA A 44 3.73 10.69 -16.33
N HIS A 45 4.61 10.38 -15.39
CA HIS A 45 4.83 9.05 -14.85
C HIS A 45 4.81 9.10 -13.32
N LEU A 46 3.92 8.33 -12.70
CA LEU A 46 3.86 8.20 -11.26
C LEU A 46 4.24 6.78 -10.84
N LYS A 47 5.13 6.68 -9.87
CA LYS A 47 5.58 5.42 -9.30
C LYS A 47 5.53 5.49 -7.79
N VAL A 48 4.93 4.48 -7.18
CA VAL A 48 4.97 4.29 -5.72
C VAL A 48 5.65 2.97 -5.40
N LYS A 49 6.55 3.00 -4.42
CA LYS A 49 7.11 1.80 -3.77
C LYS A 49 6.75 1.83 -2.30
N VAL A 50 6.06 0.79 -1.85
CA VAL A 50 5.64 0.62 -0.45
C VAL A 50 6.40 -0.55 0.15
N LYS A 51 7.04 -0.34 1.30
CA LYS A 51 7.68 -1.37 2.10
C LYS A 51 6.99 -1.44 3.45
N GLY A 52 6.68 -2.64 3.90
CA GLY A 52 6.03 -2.85 5.19
C GLY A 52 6.32 -4.21 5.79
N LYS A 53 5.62 -4.49 6.88
CA LYS A 53 5.63 -5.79 7.55
C LYS A 53 4.21 -6.28 7.78
N ALA A 54 3.99 -7.57 7.65
CA ALA A 54 2.80 -8.26 8.11
C ALA A 54 3.20 -9.24 9.21
N LYS A 55 2.34 -9.45 10.20
CA LYS A 55 2.48 -10.47 11.23
C LYS A 55 1.22 -11.32 11.20
N VAL A 56 1.38 -12.63 11.22
CA VAL A 56 0.29 -13.60 11.41
C VAL A 56 0.54 -14.32 12.72
N GLU A 57 -0.50 -14.47 13.49
CA GLU A 57 -0.52 -15.23 14.73
C GLU A 57 -1.57 -16.33 14.59
N VAL A 58 -1.19 -17.56 14.91
CA VAL A 58 -2.09 -18.72 14.92
C VAL A 58 -2.08 -19.29 16.32
N GLU A 59 -3.23 -19.27 16.96
CA GLU A 59 -3.47 -19.94 18.23
C GLU A 59 -4.15 -21.27 17.93
N ILE A 60 -3.65 -22.36 18.53
CA ILE A 60 -4.23 -23.70 18.39
C ILE A 60 -4.85 -24.06 19.74
N ASP A 61 -6.17 -24.06 19.80
CA ASP A 61 -6.92 -24.53 20.98
C ASP A 61 -7.25 -26.02 20.81
N GLU A 62 -6.85 -26.89 21.74
CA GLU A 62 -7.27 -28.30 21.77
C GLU A 62 -8.41 -28.48 22.79
N ASP A 63 -9.55 -29.01 22.35
CA ASP A 63 -10.66 -29.31 23.25
C ASP A 63 -10.44 -30.60 24.06
N HIS A 64 -11.31 -30.84 25.04
CA HIS A 64 -11.23 -32.04 25.90
C HIS A 64 -11.42 -33.37 25.16
N GLU A 65 -11.86 -33.34 23.89
CA GLU A 65 -12.03 -34.50 23.02
C GLU A 65 -10.85 -34.69 22.05
N GLY A 66 -9.84 -33.80 22.10
CA GLY A 66 -8.66 -33.82 21.23
C GLY A 66 -8.86 -33.14 19.88
N ASN A 67 -9.97 -32.42 19.66
CA ASN A 67 -10.17 -31.63 18.44
C ASN A 67 -9.41 -30.31 18.53
N LYS A 68 -8.64 -30.01 17.48
CA LYS A 68 -7.86 -28.77 17.37
C LYS A 68 -8.64 -27.70 16.62
N THR A 69 -8.78 -26.52 17.21
CA THR A 69 -9.37 -25.33 16.58
C THR A 69 -8.30 -24.28 16.37
N GLU A 70 -8.14 -23.82 15.13
CA GLU A 70 -7.17 -22.79 14.78
C GLU A 70 -7.80 -21.39 14.75
N ARG A 71 -7.25 -20.44 15.51
CA ARG A 71 -7.62 -19.01 15.42
C ARG A 71 -6.53 -18.20 14.73
N TRP A 72 -6.91 -17.49 13.68
CA TRP A 72 -5.99 -16.78 12.80
C TRP A 72 -6.12 -15.26 12.92
N SER A 73 -5.09 -14.61 13.47
CA SER A 73 -4.95 -13.16 13.51
C SER A 73 -3.89 -12.70 12.49
N ALA A 74 -4.13 -11.59 11.80
CA ALA A 74 -3.08 -10.94 11.00
C ALA A 74 -3.15 -9.43 11.14
N LYS A 75 -1.97 -8.80 11.19
CA LYS A 75 -1.80 -7.36 11.27
C LYS A 75 -0.70 -6.92 10.31
N SER A 76 -0.93 -5.86 9.54
CA SER A 76 0.09 -5.27 8.70
C SER A 76 0.37 -3.81 9.03
N ALA A 77 1.58 -3.38 8.67
CA ALA A 77 2.03 -2.02 8.85
C ALA A 77 2.95 -1.61 7.71
N VAL A 78 2.62 -0.52 7.02
CA VAL A 78 3.55 0.17 6.13
C VAL A 78 4.65 0.84 6.97
N LYS A 79 5.89 0.73 6.49
CA LYS A 79 7.10 1.27 7.14
C LYS A 79 7.77 2.36 6.34
N LYS A 80 7.84 2.21 5.01
CA LYS A 80 8.43 3.21 4.12
C LYS A 80 7.63 3.30 2.83
N VAL A 81 7.42 4.52 2.36
CA VAL A 81 6.79 4.81 1.08
C VAL A 81 7.72 5.71 0.29
N TYR A 82 7.85 5.44 -1.00
CA TYR A 82 8.64 6.24 -1.92
C TYR A 82 7.78 6.57 -3.13
N TYR A 83 7.55 7.86 -3.35
CA TYR A 83 6.94 8.36 -4.56
C TYR A 83 8.03 8.89 -5.49
N THR A 84 7.89 8.58 -6.77
CA THR A 84 8.63 9.21 -7.85
C THR A 84 7.59 9.71 -8.84
N LEU A 85 7.52 11.02 -9.01
CA LEU A 85 6.66 11.66 -10.00
C LEU A 85 7.55 12.35 -11.03
N THR A 86 7.34 12.03 -12.29
CA THR A 86 7.99 12.68 -13.42
C THR A 86 6.93 13.37 -14.24
N ILE A 87 7.11 14.65 -14.54
CA ILE A 87 6.22 15.44 -15.40
C ILE A 87 7.09 16.05 -16.51
N ASN A 88 6.71 15.85 -17.77
CA ASN A 88 7.43 16.30 -18.95
C ASN A 88 8.93 15.96 -18.93
N GLY A 89 9.26 14.76 -18.43
CA GLY A 89 10.64 14.26 -18.32
C GLY A 89 11.44 14.78 -17.11
N VAL A 90 10.86 15.65 -16.28
CA VAL A 90 11.50 16.19 -15.08
C VAL A 90 10.94 15.53 -13.84
N GLU A 91 11.81 15.02 -12.95
CA GLU A 91 11.39 14.51 -11.64
C GLU A 91 11.00 15.69 -10.74
N VAL A 92 9.79 15.65 -10.20
CA VAL A 92 9.26 16.67 -9.31
C VAL A 92 9.23 16.13 -7.88
N PRO A 93 9.56 16.96 -6.88
CA PRO A 93 9.51 16.54 -5.48
C PRO A 93 8.07 16.24 -5.06
N VAL A 94 7.90 15.15 -4.31
CA VAL A 94 6.63 14.76 -3.69
C VAL A 94 6.80 14.84 -2.19
N GLU A 95 6.14 15.81 -1.57
CA GLU A 95 6.09 15.96 -0.13
C GLU A 95 4.84 15.28 0.39
N VAL A 96 5.01 14.37 1.35
CA VAL A 96 3.90 13.60 1.93
C VAL A 96 4.15 13.45 3.42
N ASP A 97 3.10 13.65 4.22
CA ASP A 97 3.19 13.35 5.64
C ASP A 97 3.53 11.87 5.81
N ASN A 98 4.63 11.58 6.51
CA ASN A 98 5.15 10.23 6.71
C ASN A 98 4.78 9.65 8.08
N HIS A 99 4.00 10.38 8.88
CA HIS A 99 3.49 9.90 10.15
C HIS A 99 2.32 8.94 9.91
N LYS A 100 2.31 7.83 10.65
CA LYS A 100 1.21 6.84 10.72
C LYS A 100 0.62 6.45 9.35
N TRP A 101 1.37 5.68 8.57
CA TRP A 101 0.93 5.14 7.27
C TRP A 101 -0.35 4.29 7.28
N GLN A 102 -0.84 3.93 8.46
CA GLN A 102 -2.07 3.18 8.70
C GLN A 102 -3.31 4.06 8.51
N ASN A 103 -3.17 5.38 8.70
CA ASN A 103 -4.24 6.34 8.51
C ASN A 103 -4.48 6.52 7.01
N TRP A 104 -5.76 6.49 6.64
CA TRP A 104 -6.21 6.80 5.28
C TRP A 104 -6.21 8.30 5.00
N ASP A 105 -6.52 9.13 6.00
CA ASP A 105 -6.38 10.58 5.87
C ASP A 105 -4.93 10.94 5.59
N ARG A 106 -4.71 11.62 4.46
CA ARG A 106 -3.37 11.97 4.03
C ARG A 106 -3.37 13.09 3.02
N GLU A 107 -2.24 13.78 3.00
CA GLU A 107 -1.98 14.91 2.14
C GLU A 107 -0.66 14.70 1.39
N TRP A 108 -0.67 15.03 0.09
CA TRP A 108 0.50 15.09 -0.78
C TRP A 108 0.60 16.51 -1.33
N ASP A 109 1.74 17.15 -1.13
CA ASP A 109 2.05 18.45 -1.74
C ASP A 109 3.10 18.24 -2.81
N ILE A 110 2.83 18.76 -4.00
CA ILE A 110 3.79 18.87 -5.10
C ILE A 110 4.11 20.37 -5.20
N PRO A 111 5.23 20.82 -4.59
CA PRO A 111 5.54 22.23 -4.44
C PRO A 111 5.41 23.00 -5.75
N GLY A 112 4.63 24.09 -5.71
CA GLY A 112 4.37 24.95 -6.87
C GLY A 112 3.41 24.37 -7.92
N MET A 113 2.93 23.13 -7.79
CA MET A 113 2.06 22.48 -8.78
C MET A 113 0.65 22.22 -8.28
N PHE A 114 0.48 21.32 -7.32
CA PHE A 114 -0.82 20.98 -6.76
C PHE A 114 -0.66 20.32 -5.40
N LYS A 115 -1.77 20.27 -4.68
CA LYS A 115 -1.91 19.60 -3.40
C LYS A 115 -3.08 18.63 -3.48
N ALA A 116 -2.85 17.37 -3.11
CA ALA A 116 -3.88 16.34 -3.07
C ALA A 116 -4.15 15.95 -1.61
N THR A 117 -5.43 15.77 -1.27
CA THR A 117 -5.86 15.31 0.06
C THR A 117 -6.84 14.18 -0.09
N TYR A 118 -6.61 13.10 0.64
CA TYR A 118 -7.57 12.01 0.82
C TYR A 118 -8.24 12.20 2.18
N ASP A 119 -9.56 12.30 2.19
CA ASP A 119 -10.39 12.42 3.39
C ASP A 119 -11.26 11.16 3.50
N ALA A 120 -10.93 10.32 4.48
CA ALA A 120 -11.56 9.02 4.69
C ALA A 120 -12.85 9.20 5.50
N LYS A 121 -13.96 9.43 4.80
CA LYS A 121 -15.28 9.52 5.43
C LYS A 121 -16.01 8.18 5.41
N PHE A 122 -16.83 7.96 6.43
CA PHE A 122 -17.65 6.74 6.51
C PHE A 122 -18.68 6.68 5.37
N GLY A 123 -18.37 5.93 4.32
CA GLY A 123 -19.27 5.65 3.19
C GLY A 123 -19.08 6.54 1.96
N THR A 124 -18.28 7.60 2.04
CA THR A 124 -18.02 8.53 0.91
C THR A 124 -16.60 9.08 1.00
N ASP A 125 -15.61 8.25 0.70
CA ASP A 125 -14.21 8.72 0.61
C ASP A 125 -14.11 9.86 -0.41
N GLU A 126 -13.49 10.96 0.00
CA GLU A 126 -13.36 12.17 -0.82
C GLU A 126 -11.89 12.44 -1.14
N VAL A 127 -11.65 12.91 -2.37
CA VAL A 127 -10.31 13.33 -2.81
C VAL A 127 -10.40 14.75 -3.31
N PHE A 128 -9.60 15.62 -2.70
CA PHE A 128 -9.47 17.01 -3.08
C PHE A 128 -8.15 17.20 -3.80
N VAL A 129 -8.18 17.92 -4.94
CA VAL A 129 -6.95 18.34 -5.63
C VAL A 129 -7.01 19.84 -5.86
N ASP A 130 -6.13 20.57 -5.18
CA ASP A 130 -5.96 22.01 -5.28
C ASP A 130 -4.76 22.32 -6.19
N THR A 131 -5.04 22.84 -7.39
CA THR A 131 -4.02 23.14 -8.40
C THR A 131 -3.51 24.57 -8.25
N LYS A 132 -2.19 24.74 -8.12
CA LYS A 132 -1.51 26.03 -7.92
C LYS A 132 -0.76 26.51 -9.18
N CYS A 133 -0.41 25.60 -10.10
CA CYS A 133 0.32 25.94 -11.32
C CYS A 133 -0.62 26.36 -12.46
N LEU A 134 -0.41 27.57 -13.00
CA LEU A 134 -1.16 28.10 -14.14
C LEU A 134 -0.60 27.65 -15.50
N GLU A 135 0.63 27.14 -15.54
CA GLU A 135 1.30 26.74 -16.79
C GLU A 135 0.93 25.32 -17.23
N ALA A 136 0.49 24.47 -16.30
CA ALA A 136 0.04 23.11 -16.59
C ALA A 136 -1.49 23.04 -16.64
N PRO A 137 -2.09 22.24 -17.55
CA PRO A 137 -3.54 22.06 -17.60
C PRO A 137 -4.08 21.55 -16.25
N PRO A 138 -5.06 22.23 -15.62
CA PRO A 138 -5.58 21.80 -14.32
C PRO A 138 -6.14 20.38 -14.31
N ALA A 139 -6.73 19.93 -15.42
CA ALA A 139 -7.25 18.57 -15.57
C ALA A 139 -6.15 17.50 -15.44
N ASP A 140 -4.96 17.77 -15.98
CA ASP A 140 -3.82 16.85 -15.91
C ASP A 140 -3.31 16.73 -14.48
N LEU A 141 -3.16 17.86 -13.79
CA LEU A 141 -2.78 17.90 -12.38
C LEU A 141 -3.81 17.21 -11.49
N LEU A 142 -5.10 17.43 -11.76
CA LEU A 142 -6.21 16.75 -11.08
C LEU A 142 -6.13 15.24 -11.24
N MET A 143 -5.88 14.75 -12.46
CA MET A 143 -5.74 13.31 -12.70
C MET A 143 -4.55 12.70 -11.96
N ILE A 144 -3.40 13.38 -11.95
CA ILE A 144 -2.21 12.92 -11.21
C ILE A 144 -2.50 12.89 -9.71
N GLY A 145 -3.04 13.98 -9.16
CA GLY A 145 -3.38 14.08 -7.74
C GLY A 145 -4.38 13.02 -7.30
N PHE A 146 -5.44 12.81 -8.09
CA PHE A 146 -6.42 11.77 -7.83
C PHE A 146 -5.80 10.37 -7.86
N ALA A 147 -4.97 10.07 -8.85
CA ALA A 147 -4.30 8.77 -8.94
C ALA A 147 -3.32 8.54 -7.78
N MET A 148 -2.62 9.58 -7.32
CA MET A 148 -1.73 9.52 -6.18
C MET A 148 -2.48 9.22 -4.88
N ALA A 149 -3.54 9.97 -4.61
CA ALA A 149 -4.31 9.88 -3.38
C ALA A 149 -5.17 8.61 -3.31
N TYR A 150 -5.86 8.26 -4.40
CA TYR A 150 -6.83 7.16 -4.40
C TYR A 150 -6.19 5.82 -4.82
N PHE A 151 -5.66 5.76 -6.05
CA PHE A 151 -5.16 4.50 -6.61
C PHE A 151 -3.80 4.09 -6.06
N MET A 152 -2.98 5.03 -5.62
CA MET A 152 -1.64 4.77 -5.10
C MET A 152 -1.53 4.97 -3.59
N HIS A 153 -2.66 4.95 -2.88
CA HIS A 153 -2.71 5.08 -1.44
C HIS A 153 -1.91 3.96 -0.73
N PRO A 154 -0.98 4.27 0.19
CA PRO A 154 -0.19 3.24 0.88
C PRO A 154 -1.02 2.30 1.75
N SER A 155 -2.13 2.76 2.31
CA SER A 155 -3.02 1.92 3.13
C SER A 155 -3.73 0.85 2.32
N SER A 156 -3.90 1.04 1.00
CA SER A 156 -4.53 0.05 0.11
C SER A 156 -3.74 -1.27 0.01
N TYR A 157 -2.47 -1.28 0.43
CA TYR A 157 -1.62 -2.47 0.42
C TYR A 157 -1.74 -3.31 1.69
N LEU A 158 -2.32 -2.78 2.78
CA LEU A 158 -2.37 -3.45 4.08
C LEU A 158 -3.17 -4.75 4.04
N SER A 159 -4.44 -4.69 3.62
CA SER A 159 -5.30 -5.88 3.53
C SER A 159 -4.76 -6.93 2.55
N ARG A 160 -4.11 -6.49 1.46
CA ARG A 160 -3.45 -7.40 0.51
C ARG A 160 -2.26 -8.11 1.16
N ALA A 161 -1.44 -7.39 1.91
CA ALA A 161 -0.31 -7.96 2.64
C ALA A 161 -0.77 -8.93 3.74
N GLU A 162 -1.86 -8.64 4.45
CA GLU A 162 -2.45 -9.53 5.46
C GLU A 162 -2.96 -10.82 4.85
N ASN A 163 -3.70 -10.74 3.73
CA ASN A 163 -4.20 -11.92 3.03
C ASN A 163 -3.06 -12.78 2.47
N ALA A 164 -2.02 -12.16 1.89
CA ALA A 164 -0.85 -12.87 1.42
C ALA A 164 -0.11 -13.58 2.56
N ALA A 165 0.06 -12.89 3.71
CA ALA A 165 0.71 -13.47 4.87
C ALA A 165 -0.10 -14.64 5.47
N LYS A 166 -1.43 -14.50 5.59
CA LYS A 166 -2.30 -15.60 6.03
C LYS A 166 -2.21 -16.79 5.08
N SER A 167 -2.25 -16.56 3.78
CA SER A 167 -2.18 -17.62 2.78
C SER A 167 -0.85 -18.39 2.86
N HIS A 168 0.27 -17.70 3.09
CA HIS A 168 1.54 -18.38 3.24
C HIS A 168 1.70 -19.10 4.56
N ALA A 169 1.28 -18.48 5.68
CA ALA A 169 1.32 -19.13 6.97
C ALA A 169 0.49 -20.43 6.97
N ARG A 170 -0.66 -20.47 6.27
CA ARG A 170 -1.40 -21.71 6.00
C ARG A 170 -0.60 -22.76 5.22
N ASN A 171 0.13 -22.34 4.19
CA ASN A 171 0.95 -23.25 3.40
C ASN A 171 2.12 -23.82 4.22
N VAL A 172 2.67 -23.05 5.14
CA VAL A 172 3.74 -23.49 6.05
C VAL A 172 3.18 -24.48 7.06
N LEU A 173 2.07 -24.16 7.73
CA LEU A 173 1.44 -25.07 8.69
C LEU A 173 1.09 -26.43 8.05
N ARG A 174 0.51 -26.45 6.84
CA ARG A 174 0.22 -27.69 6.10
C ARG A 174 1.44 -28.54 5.75
N ARG A 175 2.65 -27.97 5.76
CA ARG A 175 3.90 -28.71 5.51
C ARG A 175 4.51 -29.27 6.79
N HIS A 176 4.10 -28.75 7.95
CA HIS A 176 4.61 -29.12 9.27
C HIS A 176 3.59 -29.94 10.09
N SER A 177 2.33 -30.01 9.66
CA SER A 177 1.29 -30.95 10.12
C SER A 177 1.37 -32.29 9.38
#